data_AF-A0A160TI82-F1
#
_entry.id   AF-A0A160TI82-F1
#
_cell.length_a   1.000
_cell.length_b   1.000
_cell.length_c   1.000
_cell.angle_alpha   90.00
_cell.angle_beta   90.00
_cell.angle_gamma   90.00
#
_symmetry.space_group_name_H-M   'P 1'
#
loop_
_entity.id
_entity.type
_entity.pdbx_description
1 polymer ?
#
loop_
_entity_poly.entity_id
_entity_poly.type
_entity_poly.pdbx_seq_one_letter_code
_entity_poly.pdbx_strand_id
1 'polypeptide(L)'
;MIKRGSLTATFDPVEVCWNGQPVPLSPLEAAIVVKLIKRGRAAWPDLRNLLVENNAQPDTCEVLVFRIRRKFAAMGANKPIETIRGWGLRLRVEHDARGSSSLWIGATEVMD
;
A
#
# COMPACT_ATOMS: atom_id res chain seq x y z
N MET A 1 3.15 0.06 -14.15
CA MET A 1 2.47 -0.58 -13.00
C MET A 1 3.48 -1.38 -12.16
N ILE A 2 3.27 -1.45 -10.85
CA ILE A 2 3.91 -2.42 -9.96
C ILE A 2 2.85 -3.34 -9.34
N LYS A 3 3.20 -4.60 -9.07
CA LYS A 3 2.31 -5.59 -8.45
C LYS A 3 3.04 -6.32 -7.34
N ARG A 4 2.37 -6.59 -6.22
CA ARG A 4 2.87 -7.46 -5.15
C ARG A 4 1.70 -8.24 -4.55
N GLY A 5 1.59 -9.50 -4.93
CA GLY A 5 0.42 -10.33 -4.64
C GLY A 5 -0.87 -9.66 -5.11
N SER A 6 -1.89 -9.62 -4.25
CA SER A 6 -3.19 -9.02 -4.54
C SER A 6 -3.16 -7.50 -4.75
N LEU A 7 -2.05 -6.81 -4.46
CA LEU A 7 -1.95 -5.36 -4.60
C LEU A 7 -1.27 -4.94 -5.89
N THR A 8 -1.85 -3.97 -6.59
CA THR A 8 -1.24 -3.29 -7.72
C THR A 8 -1.20 -1.78 -7.48
N ALA A 9 -0.24 -1.11 -8.12
CA ALA A 9 -0.22 0.35 -8.19
C ALA A 9 0.18 0.85 -9.58
N THR A 10 -0.56 1.84 -10.06
CA THR A 10 -0.24 2.63 -11.26
C THR A 10 0.38 3.97 -10.85
N PHE A 11 0.99 4.64 -11.82
CA PHE A 11 1.60 5.97 -11.65
C PHE A 11 1.10 6.75 -12.87
N ASP A 12 0.51 7.92 -12.64
CA ASP A 12 -0.18 8.78 -13.62
C ASP A 12 -1.60 8.34 -14.05
N PRO A 13 -2.62 8.49 -13.15
CA PRO A 13 -2.51 8.91 -11.76
C PRO A 13 -2.04 7.77 -10.84
N VAL A 14 -1.62 8.11 -9.62
CA VAL A 14 -1.33 7.09 -8.61
C VAL A 14 -2.64 6.48 -8.14
N GLU A 15 -2.89 5.24 -8.55
CA GLU A 15 -4.02 4.44 -8.10
C GLU A 15 -3.52 3.13 -7.50
N VAL A 16 -4.17 2.67 -6.43
CA VAL A 16 -3.86 1.40 -5.77
C VAL A 16 -5.08 0.51 -5.87
N CYS A 17 -4.90 -0.69 -6.40
CA CYS A 17 -5.96 -1.70 -6.45
C CYS A 17 -5.63 -2.89 -5.57
N TRP A 18 -6.68 -3.54 -5.06
CA TRP A 18 -6.64 -4.81 -4.36
C TRP A 18 -7.52 -5.81 -5.08
N ASN A 19 -6.96 -6.94 -5.50
CA ASN A 19 -7.62 -7.92 -6.37
C ASN A 19 -8.26 -7.27 -7.61
N GLY A 20 -7.54 -6.31 -8.21
CA GLY A 20 -8.01 -5.54 -9.38
C GLY A 20 -9.05 -4.47 -9.06
N GLN A 21 -9.57 -4.39 -7.84
CA GLN A 21 -10.55 -3.37 -7.43
C GLN A 21 -9.85 -2.13 -6.86
N PRO A 22 -10.18 -0.91 -7.32
CA PRO A 22 -9.55 0.32 -6.83
C PRO A 22 -9.90 0.57 -5.37
N VAL A 23 -8.88 0.83 -4.55
CA VAL A 23 -9.04 1.18 -3.13
C VAL A 23 -9.22 2.70 -3.05
N PRO A 24 -10.25 3.23 -2.37
CA PRO A 24 -10.55 4.67 -2.36
C PRO A 24 -9.60 5.45 -1.45
N LEU A 25 -8.31 5.46 -1.76
CA LEU A 25 -7.25 6.12 -1.00
C LEU A 25 -7.12 7.60 -1.38
N SER A 26 -6.78 8.44 -0.40
CA SER A 26 -6.28 9.79 -0.71
C SER A 26 -4.87 9.71 -1.32
N PRO A 27 -4.36 10.78 -1.96
CA PRO A 27 -3.00 10.79 -2.52
C PRO A 27 -1.91 10.40 -1.50
N LEU A 28 -2.00 10.90 -0.25
CA LEU A 28 -1.06 10.56 0.82
C LEU A 28 -1.17 9.10 1.26
N GLU A 29 -2.39 8.59 1.36
CA GLU A 29 -2.62 7.18 1.70
C GLU A 29 -2.08 6.26 0.61
N ALA A 30 -2.30 6.61 -0.65
CA ALA A 30 -1.78 5.89 -1.81
C ALA A 30 -0.24 5.90 -1.82
N ALA A 31 0.40 7.04 -1.51
CA ALA A 31 1.85 7.14 -1.41
C ALA A 31 2.44 6.20 -0.33
N ILE A 32 1.80 6.09 0.84
CA ILE A 32 2.19 5.14 1.89
C ILE A 32 2.10 3.70 1.37
N VAL A 33 0.96 3.34 0.75
CA VAL A 33 0.74 1.97 0.26
C VAL A 33 1.70 1.63 -0.88
N VAL A 34 1.95 2.55 -1.81
CA VAL A 34 2.97 2.40 -2.87
C VAL A 34 4.35 2.15 -2.28
N LYS A 35 4.75 2.89 -1.24
CA LYS A 35 6.03 2.66 -0.55
C LYS A 35 6.11 1.24 0.02
N LEU A 36 5.02 0.75 0.60
CA LEU A 36 4.91 -0.62 1.09
C LEU A 36 4.91 -1.67 -0.02
N ILE A 37 4.25 -1.44 -1.16
CA ILE A 37 4.29 -2.36 -2.33
C ILE A 37 5.72 -2.45 -2.86
N LYS A 38 6.44 -1.32 -2.97
CA LYS A 38 7.83 -1.30 -3.45
C LYS A 38 8.80 -2.01 -2.49
N ARG A 39 8.71 -1.73 -1.18
CA ARG A 39 9.73 -2.15 -0.20
C ARG A 39 9.32 -3.34 0.69
N GLY A 40 8.05 -3.69 0.73
CA GLY A 40 7.46 -4.69 1.64
C GLY A 40 7.35 -4.26 3.10
N ARG A 41 8.15 -3.28 3.52
CA ARG A 41 8.17 -2.70 4.86
C ARG A 41 8.67 -1.26 4.81
N ALA A 42 8.29 -0.45 5.79
CA ALA A 42 8.76 0.93 5.94
C ALA A 42 8.85 1.30 7.43
N ALA A 43 9.95 1.91 7.85
CA ALA A 43 10.11 2.37 9.22
C ALA A 43 9.32 3.67 9.46
N TRP A 44 8.95 3.95 10.71
CA TRP A 44 8.23 5.19 11.05
C TRP A 44 8.95 6.47 10.59
N PRO A 45 10.28 6.62 10.75
CA PRO A 45 10.99 7.78 10.21
C PRO A 45 10.83 7.93 8.69
N ASP A 46 10.90 6.83 7.94
CA ASP A 46 10.74 6.84 6.49
C ASP A 46 9.34 7.25 6.04
N LEU A 47 8.33 6.87 6.82
CA LEU A 47 6.93 7.24 6.56
C LEU A 47 6.68 8.69 6.92
N ARG A 48 7.25 9.19 8.02
CA ARG A 48 7.18 10.61 8.39
C ARG A 48 7.88 11.49 7.36
N ASN A 49 9.06 11.10 6.89
CA ASN A 49 9.77 11.82 5.84
C ASN A 49 8.95 11.86 4.54
N LEU A 50 8.31 10.74 4.15
CA LEU A 50 7.38 10.73 3.01
C LEU A 50 6.24 11.75 3.19
N LEU A 51 5.69 11.90 4.40
CA LEU A 51 4.66 12.91 4.65
C LEU A 51 5.21 14.34 4.50
N VAL A 52 6.39 14.62 5.04
CA VAL A 52 7.04 15.93 4.88
C VAL A 52 7.30 16.26 3.41
N GLU A 53 7.82 15.30 2.64
CA GLU A 53 8.06 15.42 1.20
C GLU A 53 6.77 15.73 0.41
N ASN A 54 5.61 15.36 0.96
CA ASN A 54 4.29 15.63 0.39
C ASN A 54 3.56 16.79 1.10
N ASN A 55 4.29 17.67 1.80
CA ASN A 55 3.76 18.84 2.53
C ASN A 55 2.67 18.48 3.57
N ALA A 56 2.79 17.32 4.22
CA ALA A 56 1.86 16.85 5.25
C ALA A 56 2.52 16.73 6.62
N GLN A 57 1.74 16.90 7.68
CA GLN A 57 2.24 16.83 9.05
C GLN A 57 2.64 15.39 9.43
N PRO A 58 3.87 15.14 9.90
CA PRO A 58 4.37 13.81 10.27
C PRO A 58 3.50 13.06 11.29
N ASP A 59 2.92 13.78 12.24
CA ASP A 59 2.11 13.22 13.33
C ASP A 59 0.79 12.61 12.83
N THR A 60 0.38 12.92 11.60
CA THR A 60 -0.81 12.32 10.99
C THR A 60 -0.58 10.89 10.51
N CYS A 61 0.66 10.38 10.54
CA CYS A 61 1.02 9.07 10.00
C CYS A 61 0.16 7.94 10.59
N GLU A 62 -0.03 7.89 11.91
CA GLU A 62 -0.82 6.84 12.54
C GLU A 62 -2.30 6.92 12.15
N VAL A 63 -2.84 8.14 12.02
CA VAL A 63 -4.21 8.37 11.55
C VAL A 63 -4.39 7.90 10.11
N LEU A 64 -3.41 8.17 9.23
CA LEU A 64 -3.42 7.70 7.85
C LEU A 64 -3.36 6.16 7.80
N VAL A 65 -2.51 5.53 8.61
CA VAL A 65 -2.43 4.06 8.70
C VAL A 65 -3.76 3.46 9.16
N PHE A 66 -4.41 4.06 10.15
CA PHE A 66 -5.73 3.65 10.61
C PHE A 66 -6.77 3.76 9.49
N ARG A 67 -6.81 4.88 8.76
CA ARG A 67 -7.74 5.09 7.63
C ARG A 67 -7.51 4.10 6.50
N ILE A 68 -6.25 3.86 6.11
CA ILE A 68 -5.88 2.87 5.10
C ILE A 68 -6.43 1.50 5.50
N ARG A 69 -6.15 1.03 6.72
CA ARG A 69 -6.65 -0.26 7.21
C ARG A 69 -8.16 -0.36 7.17
N ARG A 70 -8.86 0.71 7.56
CA ARG A 70 -10.33 0.76 7.52
C ARG A 70 -10.87 0.64 6.08
N LYS A 71 -10.23 1.30 5.11
CA LYS A 71 -10.61 1.23 3.69
C LYS A 71 -10.41 -0.17 3.11
N PHE A 72 -9.27 -0.80 3.40
CA PHE A 72 -9.03 -2.19 3.02
C PHE A 72 -10.01 -3.17 3.69
N ALA A 73 -10.29 -2.99 4.99
CA ALA A 73 -11.26 -3.82 5.69
C ALA A 73 -12.68 -3.68 5.14
N ALA A 74 -13.08 -2.46 4.73
CA ALA A 74 -14.38 -2.21 4.10
C ALA A 74 -14.53 -2.93 2.75
N MET A 75 -13.43 -3.26 2.08
CA MET A 75 -13.41 -4.06 0.86
C MET A 75 -13.33 -5.57 1.14
N GLY A 76 -13.21 -6.00 2.41
CA GLY A 76 -13.07 -7.40 2.80
C GLY A 76 -11.64 -7.91 2.91
N ALA A 77 -10.62 -7.05 2.76
CA ALA A 77 -9.23 -7.47 2.85
C ALA A 77 -8.81 -7.86 4.28
N ASN A 78 -8.10 -8.98 4.43
CA ASN A 78 -7.65 -9.48 5.72
C ASN A 78 -6.35 -8.81 6.22
N LYS A 79 -6.47 -7.55 6.68
CA LYS A 79 -5.39 -6.75 7.31
C LYS A 79 -4.08 -6.77 6.49
N PRO A 80 -4.04 -6.14 5.30
CA PRO A 80 -2.86 -6.16 4.42
C PRO A 80 -1.66 -5.36 4.96
N ILE A 81 -1.85 -4.59 6.05
CA ILE A 81 -0.79 -3.78 6.66
C ILE A 81 -0.73 -4.04 8.16
N GLU A 82 0.41 -4.54 8.61
CA GLU A 82 0.71 -4.86 10.01
C GLU A 82 1.67 -3.82 10.61
N THR A 83 1.52 -3.53 11.90
CA THR A 83 2.45 -2.69 12.64
C THR A 83 3.51 -3.56 13.28
N ILE A 84 4.79 -3.26 13.01
CA ILE A 84 5.91 -3.78 13.79
C ILE A 84 6.15 -2.78 14.93
N ARG A 85 5.83 -3.19 16.17
CA ARG A 85 5.94 -2.35 17.37
C ARG A 85 7.33 -1.71 17.46
N GLY A 86 7.36 -0.39 17.67
CA GLY A 86 8.59 0.40 17.77
C GLY A 86 9.35 0.62 16.46
N TRP A 87 8.96 0.00 15.35
CA TRP A 87 9.72 0.07 14.10
C TRP A 87 8.96 0.74 12.95
N GLY A 88 7.76 0.29 12.64
CA GLY A 88 7.03 0.79 11.48
C GLY A 88 5.94 -0.16 10.97
N LEU A 89 5.85 -0.28 9.65
CA LEU A 89 4.81 -1.05 8.96
C LEU A 89 5.40 -2.17 8.12
N ARG A 90 4.70 -3.30 8.07
CA ARG A 90 4.95 -4.42 7.17
C ARG A 90 3.73 -4.68 6.32
N LEU A 91 3.95 -4.91 5.04
CA LEU A 91 2.91 -5.39 4.15
C LEU A 91 2.73 -6.90 4.36
N ARG A 92 1.51 -7.30 4.69
CA ARG A 92 1.08 -8.71 4.66
C ARG A 92 0.53 -8.96 3.26
N VAL A 93 1.36 -9.57 2.42
CA VAL A 93 1.00 -9.86 1.03
C VAL A 93 0.05 -11.05 1.02
N GLU A 94 -1.21 -10.79 0.70
CA GLU A 94 -2.13 -11.82 0.28
C GLU A 94 -1.74 -12.26 -1.15
N HIS A 95 -1.80 -13.56 -1.42
CA HIS A 95 -1.49 -14.09 -2.74
C HIS A 95 -2.46 -13.52 -3.78
N ASP A 96 -1.98 -13.29 -5.00
CA ASP A 96 -2.87 -13.02 -6.13
C ASP A 96 -3.64 -14.28 -6.55
N ALA A 97 -4.53 -14.14 -7.55
CA ALA A 97 -5.31 -15.25 -8.10
C ALA A 97 -4.45 -16.43 -8.62
N ARG A 98 -3.14 -16.22 -8.86
CA ARG A 98 -2.19 -17.24 -9.29
C ARG A 98 -1.37 -17.81 -8.14
N GLY A 99 -1.68 -17.45 -6.89
CA GLY A 99 -0.93 -17.90 -5.71
C GLY A 99 0.39 -17.17 -5.49
N SER A 100 0.68 -16.08 -6.21
CA SER A 100 1.96 -15.35 -6.12
C SER A 100 1.91 -14.24 -5.09
N SER A 101 2.99 -14.06 -4.33
CA SER A 101 3.22 -12.92 -3.42
C SER A 101 4.42 -12.06 -3.84
N SER A 102 5.04 -12.39 -4.98
CA SER A 102 6.25 -11.76 -5.49
C SER A 102 6.00 -10.32 -5.95
N LEU A 103 7.05 -9.48 -5.85
CA LEU A 103 7.04 -8.13 -6.43
C LEU A 103 7.34 -8.22 -7.93
N TRP A 104 6.50 -7.59 -8.73
CA TRP A 104 6.66 -7.43 -10.17
C TRP A 104 6.69 -5.93 -10.51
N ILE A 105 7.69 -5.51 -11.29
CA ILE A 105 7.84 -4.14 -11.78
C ILE A 105 7.69 -4.18 -13.30
N GLY A 106 6.89 -3.28 -13.86
CA GLY A 106 6.57 -3.30 -15.30
C GLY A 106 5.59 -4.40 -15.67
N ALA A 107 4.81 -4.90 -14.70
CA ALA A 107 3.74 -5.86 -14.99
C ALA A 107 2.75 -5.25 -15.98
N THR A 108 2.39 -6.01 -17.01
CA THR A 108 1.25 -5.78 -17.90
C THR A 108 0.27 -6.89 -17.57
N GLU A 109 -0.91 -6.58 -17.04
CA GLU A 109 -1.93 -7.61 -16.85
C GLU A 109 -2.46 -7.96 -18.24
N VAL A 110 -2.22 -9.19 -18.69
CA VAL A 110 -2.92 -9.76 -19.83
C VAL A 110 -4.33 -10.04 -19.31
N MET A 111 -5.29 -9.19 -19.68
CA MET A 111 -6.71 -9.48 -19.51
C MET A 111 -7.05 -10.56 -20.55
N ASP A 112 -7.31 -11.78 -20.07
CA ASP A 112 -8.07 -12.79 -20.82
C ASP A 112 -9.57 -12.52 -20.66
#